data_AF-A0A256H7D1-F1
#
_entry.id   AF-A0A256H7D1-F1
#
_cell.length_a   1.000
_cell.length_b   1.000
_cell.length_c   1.000
_cell.angle_alpha   90.00
_cell.angle_beta   90.00
_cell.angle_gamma   90.00
#
_symmetry.space_group_name_H-M   'P 1'
#
loop_
_entity.id
_entity.type
_entity.pdbx_description
1 polymer ?
#
loop_
_entity_poly.entity_id
_entity_poly.type
_entity_poly.pdbx_seq_one_letter_code
_entity_poly.pdbx_strand_id
1 'polypeptide(L)'
;MGFAGADAVDGARVVERLRTDHTTLSPAEARSVAATLLADGAFSEPYCEWLPTWYELALIAPVRYGDWRLRRVAAAVAGAAGVTVAAPRFSRPRDVTVDGRPALAGVSGFRDRFLLADALLHLEWFNHAAAADGIGVPPDLVERTREETVSYYGGDRASLSPPVRRFQRLLFADDAWVRRVNDRYDLNSRLFGVWERILSAERERLADE
;
A
#
# COMPACT_ATOMS: atom_id res chain seq x y z
N MET A 1 12.90 3.77 9.38
CA MET A 1 14.15 3.19 8.83
C MET A 1 15.26 4.22 8.66
N GLY A 2 14.99 5.54 8.67
CA GLY A 2 16.04 6.57 8.54
C GLY A 2 16.50 6.77 7.09
N PHE A 3 15.58 6.60 6.13
CA PHE A 3 15.88 6.78 4.72
C PHE A 3 16.17 8.26 4.41
N ALA A 4 17.12 8.51 3.51
CA ALA A 4 17.44 9.86 3.07
C ALA A 4 16.21 10.51 2.41
N GLY A 5 15.99 11.80 2.63
CA GLY A 5 14.86 12.53 2.05
C GLY A 5 13.52 12.36 2.75
N ALA A 6 13.45 11.61 3.87
CA ALA A 6 12.21 11.42 4.63
C ALA A 6 11.54 12.73 5.09
N ASP A 7 12.33 13.80 5.27
CA ASP A 7 11.84 15.12 5.69
C ASP A 7 11.76 16.12 4.52
N ALA A 8 11.91 15.66 3.27
CA ALA A 8 11.88 16.54 2.09
C ALA A 8 10.49 17.12 1.81
N VAL A 9 9.44 16.40 2.18
CA VAL A 9 8.04 16.84 2.09
C VAL A 9 7.44 16.88 3.49
N ASP A 10 6.99 18.06 3.91
CA ASP A 10 6.26 18.24 5.16
C ASP A 10 4.78 17.85 4.97
N GLY A 11 4.46 16.60 5.33
CA GLY A 11 3.10 16.07 5.20
C GLY A 11 2.03 16.86 5.97
N ALA A 12 2.37 17.44 7.12
CA ALA A 12 1.40 18.22 7.91
C ALA A 12 1.05 19.52 7.18
N ARG A 13 2.07 20.20 6.64
CA ARG A 13 1.89 21.41 5.83
C ARG A 13 1.13 21.11 4.53
N VAL A 14 1.42 20.00 3.87
CA VAL A 14 0.70 19.56 2.66
C VAL A 14 -0.79 19.36 2.95
N VAL A 15 -1.13 18.66 4.04
CA VAL A 15 -2.52 18.44 4.44
C VAL A 15 -3.23 19.77 4.72
N GLU A 16 -2.57 20.72 5.37
CA GLU A 16 -3.16 22.03 5.63
C GLU A 16 -3.42 22.83 4.35
N ARG A 17 -2.48 22.79 3.40
CA ARG A 17 -2.66 23.40 2.07
C ARG A 17 -3.79 22.74 1.29
N LEU A 18 -3.91 21.41 1.34
CA LEU A 18 -5.01 20.70 0.69
C LEU A 18 -6.39 21.09 1.26
N ARG A 19 -6.49 21.39 2.56
CA ARG A 19 -7.75 21.84 3.18
C ARG A 19 -8.15 23.25 2.79
N THR A 20 -7.19 24.10 2.50
CA THR A 20 -7.40 25.53 2.24
C THR A 20 -7.44 25.83 0.75
N ASP A 21 -6.37 25.53 0.03
CA ASP A 21 -6.25 25.71 -1.41
C ASP A 21 -5.13 24.82 -1.99
N HIS A 22 -5.54 23.74 -2.66
CA HIS A 22 -4.64 22.80 -3.33
C HIS A 22 -3.76 23.43 -4.43
N THR A 23 -4.14 24.60 -4.98
CA THR A 23 -3.35 25.28 -6.02
C THR A 23 -2.09 25.94 -5.46
N THR A 24 -1.99 26.07 -4.14
CA THR A 24 -0.81 26.62 -3.44
C THR A 24 0.29 25.59 -3.18
N LEU A 25 0.05 24.33 -3.54
CA LEU A 25 1.06 23.28 -3.44
C LEU A 25 2.21 23.57 -4.40
N SER A 26 3.44 23.41 -3.91
CA SER A 26 4.62 23.40 -4.75
C SER A 26 4.60 22.17 -5.68
N PRO A 27 5.37 22.18 -6.78
CA PRO A 27 5.46 21.02 -7.67
C PRO A 27 5.90 19.71 -6.98
N ALA A 28 6.74 19.79 -5.94
CA ALA A 28 7.15 18.61 -5.18
C ALA A 28 6.00 18.05 -4.33
N GLU A 29 5.29 18.92 -3.61
CA GLU A 29 4.13 18.54 -2.80
C GLU A 29 2.99 18.01 -3.68
N ALA A 30 2.71 18.66 -4.82
CA ALA A 30 1.68 18.20 -5.76
C ALA A 30 2.02 16.83 -6.37
N ARG A 31 3.31 16.56 -6.63
CA ARG A 31 3.77 15.25 -7.10
C ARG A 31 3.57 14.16 -6.04
N SER A 32 3.96 14.45 -4.80
CA SER A 32 3.75 13.58 -3.63
C SER A 32 2.27 13.21 -3.47
N VAL A 33 1.39 14.21 -3.44
CA VAL A 33 -0.06 14.02 -3.29
C VAL A 33 -0.64 13.24 -4.47
N ALA A 34 -0.34 13.66 -5.71
CA ALA A 34 -0.89 13.01 -6.89
C ALA A 34 -0.41 11.55 -7.01
N ALA A 35 0.86 11.26 -6.69
CA ALA A 35 1.38 9.90 -6.68
C ALA A 35 0.68 9.02 -5.64
N THR A 36 0.51 9.54 -4.43
CA THR A 36 -0.21 8.84 -3.35
C THR A 36 -1.64 8.51 -3.77
N LEU A 37 -2.40 9.49 -4.28
CA LEU A 37 -3.78 9.28 -4.73
C LEU A 37 -3.89 8.27 -5.88
N LEU A 38 -2.97 8.33 -6.85
CA LEU A 38 -2.93 7.38 -7.96
C LEU A 38 -2.56 5.97 -7.49
N ALA A 39 -1.65 5.84 -6.52
CA ALA A 39 -1.29 4.57 -5.93
C ALA A 39 -2.45 3.96 -5.13
N ASP A 40 -3.13 4.77 -4.29
CA ASP A 40 -4.32 4.35 -3.54
C ASP A 40 -5.44 3.85 -4.47
N GLY A 41 -5.68 4.57 -5.57
CA GLY A 41 -6.67 4.18 -6.58
C GLY A 41 -6.29 2.89 -7.30
N ALA A 42 -5.03 2.76 -7.71
CA ALA A 42 -4.55 1.60 -8.45
C ALA A 42 -4.35 0.33 -7.60
N PHE A 43 -4.25 0.46 -6.27
CA PHE A 43 -3.95 -0.65 -5.34
C PHE A 43 -5.09 -1.67 -5.22
N SER A 44 -6.32 -1.18 -5.08
CA SER A 44 -7.42 -1.99 -4.53
C SER A 44 -7.92 -3.10 -5.46
N GLU A 45 -7.93 -2.88 -6.78
CA GLU A 45 -8.36 -3.90 -7.75
C GLU A 45 -7.38 -5.09 -7.80
N PRO A 46 -6.06 -4.86 -8.01
CA PRO A 46 -5.05 -5.91 -7.85
C PRO A 46 -5.17 -6.63 -6.50
N TYR A 47 -5.33 -5.91 -5.39
CA TYR A 47 -5.51 -6.51 -4.07
C TYR A 47 -6.70 -7.48 -4.01
N CYS A 48 -7.84 -7.12 -4.59
CA CYS A 48 -9.02 -7.97 -4.63
C CYS A 48 -8.77 -9.29 -5.39
N GLU A 49 -7.95 -9.27 -6.45
CA GLU A 49 -7.61 -10.49 -7.23
C GLU A 49 -6.83 -11.53 -6.42
N TRP A 50 -6.08 -11.09 -5.40
CA TRP A 50 -5.37 -12.00 -4.49
C TRP A 50 -6.32 -12.70 -3.50
N LEU A 51 -7.51 -12.15 -3.28
CA LEU A 51 -8.45 -12.60 -2.26
C LEU A 51 -9.42 -13.65 -2.83
N PRO A 52 -10.23 -14.31 -1.99
CA PRO A 52 -11.28 -15.21 -2.49
C PRO A 52 -12.25 -14.48 -3.42
N THR A 53 -12.72 -15.15 -4.47
CA THR A 53 -13.57 -14.55 -5.53
C THR A 53 -14.83 -13.85 -5.00
N TRP A 54 -15.43 -14.34 -3.91
CA TRP A 54 -16.60 -13.68 -3.31
C TRP A 54 -16.28 -12.26 -2.81
N TYR A 55 -15.05 -12.04 -2.34
CA TYR A 55 -14.60 -10.76 -1.83
C TYR A 55 -14.35 -9.79 -2.98
N GLU A 56 -13.67 -10.25 -4.04
CA GLU A 56 -13.47 -9.49 -5.27
C GLU A 56 -14.80 -9.04 -5.86
N LEU A 57 -15.74 -9.96 -6.05
CA LEU A 57 -17.05 -9.65 -6.61
C LEU A 57 -17.84 -8.64 -5.76
N ALA A 58 -17.71 -8.71 -4.44
CA ALA A 58 -18.37 -7.78 -3.53
C ALA A 58 -17.80 -6.36 -3.59
N LEU A 59 -16.52 -6.19 -3.95
CA LEU A 59 -15.81 -4.92 -3.83
C LEU A 59 -15.36 -4.30 -5.15
N ILE A 60 -15.33 -5.04 -6.26
CA ILE A 60 -14.75 -4.54 -7.52
C ILE A 60 -15.42 -3.26 -8.04
N ALA A 61 -16.75 -3.15 -7.92
CA ALA A 61 -17.50 -1.97 -8.34
C ALA A 61 -17.16 -0.71 -7.51
N PRO A 62 -17.30 -0.72 -6.16
CA PRO A 62 -16.89 0.43 -5.36
C PRO A 62 -15.39 0.73 -5.46
N VAL A 63 -14.53 -0.29 -5.61
CA VAL A 63 -13.09 -0.13 -5.84
C VAL A 63 -12.81 0.67 -7.11
N ARG A 64 -13.40 0.28 -8.25
CA ARG A 64 -13.22 0.99 -9.52
C ARG A 64 -13.78 2.42 -9.48
N TYR A 65 -14.87 2.62 -8.74
CA TYR A 65 -15.38 3.97 -8.51
C TYR A 65 -14.40 4.81 -7.69
N GLY A 66 -13.79 4.23 -6.65
CA GLY A 66 -12.73 4.84 -5.85
C GLY A 66 -11.52 5.23 -6.70
N ASP A 67 -10.99 4.32 -7.53
CA ASP A 67 -9.91 4.60 -8.46
C ASP A 67 -10.25 5.78 -9.38
N TRP A 68 -11.41 5.73 -10.04
CA TRP A 68 -11.86 6.82 -10.91
C TRP A 68 -11.92 8.17 -10.17
N ARG A 69 -12.44 8.19 -8.94
CA ARG A 69 -12.49 9.40 -8.11
C ARG A 69 -11.10 9.93 -7.80
N LEU A 70 -10.21 9.05 -7.34
CA LEU A 70 -8.85 9.43 -6.93
C LEU A 70 -8.03 9.93 -8.11
N ARG A 71 -8.15 9.30 -9.29
CA ARG A 71 -7.52 9.80 -10.53
C ARG A 71 -7.95 11.20 -10.89
N ARG A 72 -9.23 11.53 -10.72
CA ARG A 72 -9.74 12.89 -11.00
C ARG A 72 -9.16 13.91 -10.04
N VAL A 73 -9.07 13.59 -8.76
CA VAL A 73 -8.47 14.48 -7.75
C VAL A 73 -6.96 14.64 -8.01
N ALA A 74 -6.26 13.54 -8.26
CA ALA A 74 -4.84 13.56 -8.61
C ALA A 74 -4.56 14.40 -9.87
N ALA A 75 -5.40 14.28 -10.90
CA ALA A 75 -5.27 15.08 -12.12
C ALA A 75 -5.47 16.59 -11.86
N ALA A 76 -6.40 16.95 -10.98
CA ALA A 76 -6.62 18.36 -10.61
C ALA A 76 -5.42 18.92 -9.83
N VAL A 77 -4.92 18.19 -8.83
CA VAL A 77 -3.74 18.58 -8.03
C VAL A 77 -2.49 18.69 -8.92
N ALA A 78 -2.24 17.68 -9.74
CA ALA A 78 -1.09 17.65 -10.64
C ALA A 78 -1.17 18.77 -11.70
N GLY A 79 -2.35 18.99 -12.27
CA GLY A 79 -2.60 20.03 -13.26
C GLY A 79 -2.39 21.45 -12.71
N ALA A 80 -2.84 21.72 -11.49
CA ALA A 80 -2.67 23.03 -10.84
C ALA A 80 -1.19 23.40 -10.64
N ALA A 81 -0.32 22.42 -10.40
CA ALA A 81 1.12 22.62 -10.23
C ALA A 81 1.95 22.34 -11.49
N GLY A 82 1.31 22.01 -12.62
CA GLY A 82 1.99 21.73 -13.89
C GLY A 82 2.88 20.48 -13.86
N VAL A 83 2.55 19.47 -13.05
CA VAL A 83 3.29 18.21 -12.94
C VAL A 83 2.55 17.05 -13.59
N THR A 84 3.30 16.06 -14.06
CA THR A 84 2.75 14.79 -14.57
C THR A 84 3.18 13.66 -13.64
N VAL A 85 2.21 12.82 -13.27
CA VAL A 85 2.44 11.65 -12.41
C VAL A 85 1.73 10.44 -13.03
N ALA A 86 2.41 9.30 -13.05
CA ALA A 86 1.85 8.04 -13.51
C ALA A 86 1.45 7.17 -12.31
N ALA A 87 0.36 6.41 -12.46
CA ALA A 87 -0.01 5.42 -11.47
C ALA A 87 0.99 4.24 -11.47
N PRO A 88 1.27 3.64 -10.30
CA PRO A 88 2.08 2.43 -10.24
C PRO A 88 1.36 1.24 -10.88
N ARG A 89 2.13 0.21 -11.19
CA ARG A 89 1.60 -1.12 -11.54
C ARG A 89 1.86 -2.04 -10.38
N PHE A 90 0.80 -2.73 -9.96
CA PHE A 90 0.86 -3.69 -8.87
C PHE A 90 0.93 -5.11 -9.40
N SER A 91 1.65 -5.97 -8.68
CA SER A 91 1.72 -7.40 -8.95
C SER A 91 0.33 -8.03 -8.85
N ARG A 92 0.04 -8.96 -9.76
CA ARG A 92 -1.19 -9.76 -9.76
C ARG A 92 -0.85 -11.20 -9.42
N PRO A 93 -1.78 -11.98 -8.84
CA PRO A 93 -1.50 -13.35 -8.40
C PRO A 93 -1.05 -14.27 -9.54
N ARG A 94 -1.49 -14.02 -10.77
CA ARG A 94 -1.09 -14.75 -11.98
C ARG A 94 0.35 -14.48 -12.43
N ASP A 95 0.92 -13.35 -12.01
CA ASP A 95 2.23 -12.86 -12.46
C ASP A 95 3.32 -13.12 -11.40
N VAL A 96 2.97 -13.72 -10.26
CA VAL A 96 3.89 -13.97 -9.15
C VAL A 96 4.01 -15.47 -8.89
N THR A 97 5.24 -15.93 -8.80
CA THR A 97 5.58 -17.32 -8.49
C THR A 97 6.46 -17.41 -7.26
N VAL A 98 6.33 -18.54 -6.54
CA VAL A 98 7.23 -18.97 -5.44
C VAL A 98 7.77 -20.33 -5.84
N ASP A 99 9.10 -20.45 -5.97
CA ASP A 99 9.78 -21.68 -6.42
C ASP A 99 9.15 -22.30 -7.69
N GLY A 100 8.81 -21.43 -8.66
CA GLY A 100 8.22 -21.84 -9.94
C GLY A 100 6.73 -22.20 -9.90
N ARG A 101 6.07 -22.16 -8.74
CA ARG A 101 4.62 -22.38 -8.60
C ARG A 101 3.88 -21.06 -8.45
N PRO A 102 2.60 -20.95 -8.86
CA PRO A 102 1.80 -19.76 -8.59
C PRO A 102 1.79 -19.41 -7.11
N ALA A 103 1.89 -18.13 -6.76
CA ALA A 103 2.00 -17.69 -5.36
C ALA A 103 0.82 -18.14 -4.47
N LEU A 104 -0.36 -18.35 -5.07
CA LEU A 104 -1.56 -18.83 -4.35
C LEU A 104 -1.63 -20.36 -4.20
N ALA A 105 -0.68 -21.13 -4.75
CA ALA A 105 -0.71 -22.60 -4.69
C ALA A 105 -0.58 -23.14 -3.25
N GLY A 106 0.17 -22.46 -2.40
CA GLY A 106 0.34 -22.78 -0.98
C GLY A 106 -0.68 -22.10 -0.04
N VAL A 107 -1.56 -21.24 -0.56
CA VAL A 107 -2.32 -20.27 0.24
C VAL A 107 -3.82 -20.32 -0.08
N SER A 108 -4.63 -20.78 0.89
CA SER A 108 -6.06 -21.03 0.68
C SER A 108 -7.00 -20.19 1.55
N GLY A 109 -6.56 -19.76 2.74
CA GLY A 109 -7.37 -18.97 3.67
C GLY A 109 -7.49 -17.49 3.31
N PHE A 110 -8.58 -16.85 3.75
CA PHE A 110 -8.74 -15.40 3.60
C PHE A 110 -7.58 -14.64 4.26
N ARG A 111 -7.24 -14.99 5.49
CA ARG A 111 -6.15 -14.34 6.26
C ARG A 111 -4.82 -14.46 5.54
N ASP A 112 -4.44 -15.66 5.12
CA ASP A 112 -3.12 -15.90 4.54
C ASP A 112 -3.00 -15.20 3.17
N ARG A 113 -4.07 -15.20 2.37
CA ARG A 113 -4.15 -14.43 1.13
C ARG A 113 -4.09 -12.92 1.37
N PHE A 114 -4.81 -12.45 2.37
CA PHE A 114 -4.81 -11.05 2.79
C PHE A 114 -3.40 -10.59 3.17
N LEU A 115 -2.70 -11.36 4.00
CA LEU A 115 -1.33 -11.04 4.43
C LEU A 115 -0.32 -11.09 3.29
N LEU A 116 -0.39 -12.11 2.43
CA LEU A 116 0.47 -12.19 1.25
C LEU A 116 0.26 -11.01 0.31
N ALA A 117 -0.99 -10.67 0.02
CA ALA A 117 -1.34 -9.55 -0.83
C ALA A 117 -0.88 -8.22 -0.22
N ASP A 118 -1.17 -7.99 1.06
CA ASP A 118 -0.81 -6.77 1.78
C ASP A 118 0.70 -6.58 1.82
N ALA A 119 1.45 -7.60 2.24
CA ALA A 119 2.90 -7.51 2.38
C ALA A 119 3.62 -7.22 1.05
N LEU A 120 3.11 -7.75 -0.07
CA LEU A 120 3.66 -7.51 -1.40
C LEU A 120 3.21 -6.17 -1.98
N LEU A 121 1.90 -5.91 -2.01
CA LEU A 121 1.36 -4.72 -2.69
C LEU A 121 1.62 -3.45 -1.89
N HIS A 122 1.67 -3.51 -0.56
CA HIS A 122 2.03 -2.37 0.26
C HIS A 122 3.50 -2.00 0.06
N LEU A 123 4.41 -2.98 -0.12
CA LEU A 123 5.81 -2.69 -0.50
C LEU A 123 5.89 -1.94 -1.84
N GLU A 124 5.14 -2.38 -2.84
CA GLU A 124 5.09 -1.73 -4.16
C GLU A 124 4.49 -0.31 -4.08
N TRP A 125 3.43 -0.14 -3.27
CA TRP A 125 2.80 1.15 -3.00
C TRP A 125 3.80 2.09 -2.31
N PHE A 126 4.47 1.62 -1.25
CA PHE A 126 5.42 2.41 -0.49
C PHE A 126 6.60 2.83 -1.36
N ASN A 127 7.15 1.93 -2.18
CA ASN A 127 8.25 2.27 -3.08
C ASN A 127 7.85 3.37 -4.08
N HIS A 128 6.62 3.32 -4.60
CA HIS A 128 6.09 4.37 -5.48
C HIS A 128 5.91 5.71 -4.75
N ALA A 129 5.26 5.70 -3.58
CA ALA A 129 5.01 6.91 -2.79
C ALA A 129 6.32 7.54 -2.30
N ALA A 130 7.24 6.72 -1.78
CA ALA A 130 8.56 7.15 -1.32
C ALA A 130 9.34 7.86 -2.44
N ALA A 131 9.33 7.32 -3.66
CA ALA A 131 9.99 7.96 -4.79
C ALA A 131 9.39 9.34 -5.13
N ALA A 132 8.06 9.49 -5.04
CA ALA A 132 7.39 10.76 -5.26
C ALA A 132 7.68 11.81 -4.17
N ASP A 133 7.89 11.34 -2.94
CA ASP A 133 8.28 12.15 -1.78
C ASP A 133 9.78 12.49 -1.75
N GLY A 134 10.58 11.93 -2.67
CA GLY A 134 12.03 12.12 -2.70
C GLY A 134 12.79 11.28 -1.66
N ILE A 135 12.15 10.24 -1.14
CA ILE A 135 12.72 9.33 -0.15
C ILE A 135 13.57 8.27 -0.88
N GLY A 136 14.87 8.24 -0.58
CA GLY A 136 15.82 7.28 -1.13
C GLY A 136 15.74 5.93 -0.42
N VAL A 137 14.82 5.08 -0.84
CA VAL A 137 14.74 3.68 -0.37
C VAL A 137 15.81 2.85 -1.13
N PRO A 138 16.70 2.12 -0.44
CA PRO A 138 17.71 1.31 -1.12
C PRO A 138 17.07 0.23 -2.02
N PRO A 139 17.42 0.14 -3.32
CA PRO A 139 16.84 -0.85 -4.24
C PRO A 139 17.05 -2.29 -3.75
N ASP A 140 18.24 -2.61 -3.25
CA ASP A 140 18.56 -3.95 -2.72
C ASP A 140 17.67 -4.34 -1.53
N LEU A 141 17.21 -3.37 -0.74
CA LEU A 141 16.27 -3.63 0.34
C LEU A 141 14.87 -3.93 -0.22
N VAL A 142 14.42 -3.20 -1.23
CA VAL A 142 13.11 -3.42 -1.87
C VAL A 142 13.05 -4.80 -2.51
N GLU A 143 14.05 -5.15 -3.34
CA GLU A 143 14.10 -6.45 -4.01
C GLU A 143 14.17 -7.60 -3.01
N ARG A 144 15.05 -7.51 -2.01
CA ARG A 144 15.13 -8.53 -0.95
C ARG A 144 13.84 -8.64 -0.15
N THR A 145 13.19 -7.51 0.15
CA THR A 145 11.90 -7.52 0.86
C THR A 145 10.85 -8.22 0.02
N ARG A 146 10.78 -7.94 -1.29
CA ARG A 146 9.86 -8.60 -2.21
C ARG A 146 10.08 -10.11 -2.23
N GLU A 147 11.30 -10.55 -2.47
CA GLU A 147 11.67 -11.96 -2.53
C GLU A 147 11.34 -12.70 -1.23
N GLU A 148 11.86 -12.22 -0.09
CA GLU A 148 11.67 -12.88 1.19
C GLU A 148 10.20 -12.90 1.62
N THR A 149 9.44 -11.83 1.34
CA THR A 149 8.02 -11.72 1.68
C THR A 149 7.16 -12.71 0.91
N VAL A 150 7.38 -12.79 -0.40
CA VAL A 150 6.63 -13.73 -1.26
C VAL A 150 6.91 -15.17 -0.83
N SER A 151 8.16 -15.54 -0.56
CA SER A 151 8.48 -16.88 -0.05
C SER A 151 7.94 -17.15 1.35
N TYR A 152 7.96 -16.15 2.24
CA TYR A 152 7.52 -16.28 3.62
C TYR A 152 6.01 -16.48 3.73
N TYR A 153 5.22 -15.54 3.19
CA TYR A 153 3.76 -15.65 3.20
C TYR A 153 3.22 -16.67 2.19
N GLY A 154 4.02 -17.05 1.19
CA GLY A 154 3.74 -18.16 0.27
C GLY A 154 3.96 -19.55 0.90
N GLY A 155 4.60 -19.63 2.07
CA GLY A 155 4.80 -20.86 2.85
C GLY A 155 6.10 -21.63 2.60
N ASP A 156 6.99 -21.11 1.74
CA ASP A 156 8.25 -21.77 1.37
C ASP A 156 9.45 -21.31 2.24
N ARG A 157 9.24 -20.33 3.13
CA ARG A 157 10.28 -19.80 4.03
C ARG A 157 9.78 -19.66 5.47
N ALA A 158 10.60 -20.08 6.43
CA ALA A 158 10.24 -20.10 7.85
C ALA A 158 10.39 -18.76 8.60
N SER A 159 11.22 -17.83 8.10
CA SER A 159 11.51 -16.55 8.80
C SER A 159 11.99 -15.46 7.86
N LEU A 160 11.66 -14.21 8.13
CA LEU A 160 12.22 -13.04 7.43
C LEU A 160 13.58 -12.65 8.04
N SER A 161 14.50 -12.13 7.21
CA SER A 161 15.74 -11.53 7.70
C SER A 161 15.43 -10.27 8.53
N PRO A 162 16.25 -9.93 9.55
CA PRO A 162 15.92 -8.83 10.45
C PRO A 162 15.62 -7.47 9.77
N PRO A 163 16.35 -7.05 8.71
CA PRO A 163 16.02 -5.82 7.99
C PRO A 163 14.67 -5.88 7.27
N VAL A 164 14.35 -7.01 6.63
CA VAL A 164 13.08 -7.23 5.92
C VAL A 164 11.93 -7.29 6.91
N ARG A 165 12.09 -8.02 8.02
CA ARG A 165 11.10 -8.10 9.10
C ARG A 165 10.79 -6.71 9.67
N ARG A 166 11.83 -5.93 9.98
CA ARG A 166 11.66 -4.55 10.47
C ARG A 166 10.93 -3.69 9.46
N PHE A 167 11.24 -3.83 8.17
CA PHE A 167 10.59 -3.06 7.12
C PHE A 167 9.13 -3.46 6.97
N GLN A 168 8.82 -4.74 6.85
CA GLN A 168 7.45 -5.25 6.77
C GLN A 168 6.60 -4.82 7.97
N ARG A 169 7.14 -4.91 9.19
CA ARG A 169 6.45 -4.43 10.40
C ARG A 169 6.02 -2.96 10.31
N LEU A 170 6.80 -2.12 9.61
CA LEU A 170 6.44 -0.71 9.39
C LEU A 170 5.38 -0.56 8.30
N LEU A 171 5.38 -1.42 7.28
CA LEU A 171 4.36 -1.43 6.23
C LEU A 171 3.00 -1.91 6.77
N PHE A 172 2.98 -2.87 7.70
CA PHE A 172 1.76 -3.30 8.40
C PHE A 172 1.17 -2.25 9.38
N ALA A 173 1.69 -1.03 9.42
CA ALA A 173 1.14 0.06 10.25
C ALA A 173 -0.17 0.67 9.70
N ASP A 174 -0.68 0.11 8.59
CA ASP A 174 -1.96 0.46 7.99
C ASP A 174 -3.17 0.13 8.86
N ASP A 175 -3.00 -0.68 9.89
CA ASP A 175 -4.01 -0.88 10.92
C ASP A 175 -4.54 0.45 11.47
N ALA A 176 -3.63 1.39 11.73
CA ALA A 176 -3.99 2.73 12.19
C ALA A 176 -4.70 3.56 11.11
N TRP A 177 -4.38 3.36 9.83
CA TRP A 177 -5.07 4.04 8.72
C TRP A 177 -6.49 3.52 8.55
N VAL A 178 -6.67 2.19 8.51
CA VAL A 178 -7.99 1.54 8.38
C VAL A 178 -8.92 2.00 9.50
N ARG A 179 -8.44 2.01 10.75
CA ARG A 179 -9.20 2.51 11.89
C ARG A 179 -9.59 3.97 11.72
N ARG A 180 -8.65 4.85 11.33
CA ARG A 180 -8.93 6.28 11.11
C ARG A 180 -9.99 6.51 10.03
N VAL A 181 -9.98 5.74 8.94
CA VAL A 181 -11.01 5.85 7.89
C VAL A 181 -12.37 5.42 8.43
N ASN A 182 -12.42 4.29 9.15
CA ASN A 182 -13.65 3.79 9.76
C ASN A 182 -14.26 4.84 10.72
N ASP A 183 -13.44 5.44 11.58
CA ASP A 183 -13.85 6.45 12.56
C ASP A 183 -14.24 7.78 11.88
N ARG A 184 -13.41 8.26 10.93
CA ARG A 184 -13.57 9.59 10.31
C ARG A 184 -14.85 9.72 9.49
N TYR A 185 -15.31 8.61 8.92
CA TYR A 185 -16.51 8.56 8.09
C TYR A 185 -17.68 7.84 8.78
N ASP A 186 -17.56 7.51 10.08
CA ASP A 186 -18.58 6.81 10.88
C ASP A 186 -19.17 5.58 10.16
N LEU A 187 -18.30 4.81 9.50
CA LEU A 187 -18.73 3.71 8.64
C LEU A 187 -19.26 2.53 9.45
N ASN A 188 -18.85 2.41 10.71
CA ASN A 188 -19.13 1.26 11.58
C ASN A 188 -18.91 -0.09 10.85
N SER A 189 -17.88 -0.13 10.01
CA SER A 189 -17.63 -1.22 9.09
C SER A 189 -17.00 -2.41 9.81
N ARG A 190 -17.76 -3.49 9.93
CA ARG A 190 -17.23 -4.78 10.45
C ARG A 190 -16.04 -5.28 9.63
N LEU A 191 -16.05 -5.02 8.32
CA LEU A 191 -15.00 -5.44 7.42
C LEU A 191 -13.68 -4.72 7.71
N PHE A 192 -13.72 -3.39 7.91
CA PHE A 192 -12.53 -2.63 8.32
C PHE A 192 -12.02 -3.09 9.68
N GLY A 193 -12.91 -3.41 10.61
CA GLY A 193 -12.51 -4.03 11.88
C GLY A 193 -11.83 -5.40 11.72
N VAL A 194 -12.19 -6.21 10.70
CA VAL A 194 -11.47 -7.46 10.41
C VAL A 194 -10.07 -7.16 9.87
N TRP A 195 -9.95 -6.24 8.92
CA TRP A 195 -8.65 -5.86 8.33
C TRP A 195 -7.71 -5.30 9.38
N GLU A 196 -8.18 -4.34 10.19
CA GLU A 196 -7.42 -3.77 11.31
C GLU A 196 -6.86 -4.87 12.22
N ARG A 197 -7.71 -5.82 12.66
CA ARG A 197 -7.25 -6.91 13.53
C ARG A 197 -6.20 -7.82 12.89
N ILE A 198 -6.33 -8.10 11.59
CA ILE A 198 -5.34 -8.92 10.87
C ILE A 198 -4.01 -8.17 10.78
N LEU A 199 -4.04 -6.89 10.39
CA LEU A 199 -2.87 -6.04 10.24
C LEU A 199 -2.15 -5.81 11.59
N SER A 200 -2.89 -5.45 12.65
CA SER A 200 -2.31 -5.24 13.98
C SER A 200 -1.68 -6.53 14.52
N ALA A 201 -2.39 -7.67 14.42
CA ALA A 201 -1.86 -8.94 14.89
C ALA A 201 -0.58 -9.34 14.14
N GLU A 202 -0.51 -9.07 12.84
CA GLU A 202 0.69 -9.37 12.06
C GLU A 202 1.85 -8.43 12.43
N ARG A 203 1.56 -7.15 12.60
CA ARG A 203 2.54 -6.16 13.03
C ARG A 203 3.14 -6.49 14.40
N GLU A 204 2.33 -6.96 15.34
CA GLU A 204 2.76 -7.42 16.66
C GLU A 204 3.63 -8.68 16.53
N ARG A 205 3.19 -9.66 15.75
CA ARG A 205 3.94 -10.90 15.49
C ARG A 205 5.34 -10.63 14.93
N LEU A 206 5.48 -9.69 13.99
CA LEU A 206 6.76 -9.28 13.41
C LEU A 206 7.64 -8.47 14.39
N ALA A 207 7.08 -7.98 15.51
CA ALA A 207 7.84 -7.32 16.58
C ALA A 207 8.46 -8.32 17.56
N ASP A 208 7.79 -9.45 17.77
CA ASP A 208 8.16 -10.45 18.78
C ASP A 208 9.16 -11.52 18.25
N GLU A 209 9.27 -11.66 16.92
CA GLU A 209 10.31 -12.45 16.23
C GLU A 209 11.67 -11.71 16.14
#